data_AF-A0A2T5YQ05-F1
#
_entry.id   AF-A0A2T5YQ05-F1
#
_cell.length_a   1.000
_cell.length_b   1.000
_cell.length_c   1.000
_cell.angle_alpha   90.00
_cell.angle_beta   90.00
_cell.angle_gamma   90.00
#
_symmetry.space_group_name_H-M   'P 1'
#
loop_
_entity.id
_entity.type
_entity.pdbx_description
1 polymer ?
#
loop_
_entity_poly.entity_id
_entity_poly.type
_entity_poly.pdbx_seq_one_letter_code
_entity_poly.pdbx_strand_id
1 'polypeptide(L)' 'MEYNIITAPDLEGLASEVAGFLPQGWRLKGGILEHGDGYAQQLVRHTKDRLRVQQQQQQQRRQPAKQRRTKWIE' A
#
# COMPACT_ATOMS: atom_id res chain seq x y z
N MET A 1 -13.06 10.44 4.89
CA MET A 1 -12.24 9.28 5.29
C MET A 1 -12.86 8.05 4.66
N GLU A 2 -12.05 7.09 4.22
CA GLU A 2 -12.51 5.85 3.57
C GLU A 2 -12.27 4.66 4.52
N TYR A 3 -13.16 3.68 4.48
CA TYR A 3 -13.08 2.46 5.27
C TYR A 3 -13.16 1.24 4.36
N ASN A 4 -12.44 0.18 4.71
CA ASN A 4 -12.52 -1.11 4.04
C ASN A 4 -12.44 -2.23 5.09
N ILE A 5 -13.05 -3.38 4.79
CA ILE A 5 -13.00 -4.56 5.64
C ILE A 5 -12.53 -5.72 4.76
N ILE A 6 -11.40 -6.31 5.14
CA ILE A 6 -10.87 -7.51 4.48
C ILE A 6 -11.23 -8.71 5.35
N THR A 7 -11.70 -9.77 4.72
CA THR A 7 -12.01 -11.05 5.39
C THR A 7 -11.26 -12.18 4.69
N ALA A 8 -10.72 -13.13 5.46
CA ALA A 8 -10.05 -14.31 4.94
C ALA A 8 -10.28 -15.52 5.87
N PRO A 9 -10.19 -16.76 5.37
CA PRO A 9 -10.41 -17.96 6.18
C PRO A 9 -9.29 -18.18 7.22
N ASP A 10 -8.08 -17.70 6.96
CA ASP A 10 -6.92 -17.84 7.83
C ASP A 10 -6.12 -16.54 7.94
N LEU A 11 -5.23 -16.47 8.95
CA LEU A 11 -4.42 -15.28 9.23
C LEU A 11 -3.40 -14.99 8.13
N GLU A 12 -2.87 -16.00 7.47
CA GLU A 12 -1.86 -15.83 6.42
C GLU A 12 -2.49 -15.19 5.18
N GLY A 13 -3.65 -15.70 4.75
CA GLY A 13 -4.47 -15.11 3.70
C GLY A 13 -4.88 -13.68 4.03
N LEU A 14 -5.31 -13.43 5.27
CA LEU A 14 -5.67 -12.07 5.71
C LEU A 14 -4.48 -11.12 5.61
N ALA A 15 -3.31 -11.54 6.07
CA ALA A 15 -2.10 -10.73 6.02
C ALA A 15 -1.68 -10.42 4.58
N SER A 16 -1.76 -11.40 3.68
CA SER A 16 -1.45 -11.24 2.25
C SER A 16 -2.37 -10.20 1.59
N GLU A 17 -3.68 -10.32 1.80
CA GLU A 17 -4.67 -9.38 1.25
C GLU A 17 -4.44 -7.97 1.80
N VAL A 18 -4.31 -7.83 3.12
CA VAL A 18 -4.07 -6.54 3.79
C VAL A 18 -2.78 -5.88 3.28
N ALA A 19 -1.71 -6.64 3.04
CA ALA A 19 -0.44 -6.13 2.54
C ALA A 19 -0.59 -5.43 1.17
N GLY A 20 -1.51 -5.89 0.31
CA GLY A 20 -1.80 -5.24 -0.97
C GLY A 20 -2.40 -3.83 -0.85
N PHE A 21 -3.02 -3.50 0.29
CA PHE A 21 -3.64 -2.21 0.53
C PHE A 21 -2.69 -1.19 1.15
N LEU A 22 -1.67 -1.62 1.91
CA LEU A 22 -0.75 -0.71 2.61
C LEU A 22 -0.04 0.29 1.66
N PRO A 23 0.50 -0.11 0.50
CA PRO A 23 1.14 0.82 -0.45
C PRO A 23 0.18 1.87 -1.02
N GLN A 24 -1.13 1.63 -0.97
CA GLN A 24 -2.15 2.55 -1.47
C GLN A 24 -2.60 3.56 -0.40
N GLY A 25 -1.88 3.63 0.73
CA GLY A 25 -2.13 4.55 1.82
C GLY A 25 -3.20 4.09 2.82
N TRP A 26 -3.63 2.82 2.74
CA TRP A 26 -4.48 2.22 3.76
C TRP A 26 -3.68 1.89 5.02
N ARG A 27 -4.34 2.00 6.17
CA ARG A 27 -3.77 1.71 7.48
C ARG A 27 -4.67 0.75 8.25
N LEU A 28 -4.06 -0.10 9.07
CA LEU A 28 -4.78 -0.97 10.00
C LEU A 28 -5.61 -0.12 10.96
N LYS A 29 -6.88 -0.52 11.15
CA LYS A 29 -7.79 0.09 12.11
C LYS A 29 -8.23 -0.98 13.11
N GLY A 30 -7.81 -0.82 14.36
CA GLY A 30 -8.10 -1.80 15.40
C GLY A 30 -7.36 -3.13 15.19
N GLY A 31 -7.75 -4.14 15.96
CA GLY A 31 -7.22 -5.50 15.84
C GLY A 31 -7.97 -6.34 14.82
N ILE A 32 -7.43 -7.54 14.57
CA ILE A 32 -8.11 -8.58 13.81
C ILE A 32 -9.28 -9.10 14.65
N LEU A 33 -10.42 -9.31 14.00
CA LEU A 33 -11.60 -9.91 14.59
C LEU A 33 -11.77 -11.32 14.04
N GLU A 34 -11.97 -12.29 14.91
CA GLU A 34 -12.43 -13.62 14.52
C GLU A 34 -13.96 -13.60 14.40
N HIS A 35 -14.50 -14.08 13.28
CA HIS A 35 -15.94 -14.17 13.07
C HIS A 35 -16.30 -15.40 12.23
N GLY A 36 -16.97 -16.37 12.87
CA GLY A 36 -17.26 -17.67 12.27
C GLY A 36 -15.98 -18.49 12.10
N ASP A 37 -15.74 -18.97 10.88
CA ASP A 37 -14.55 -19.76 10.49
C ASP A 37 -13.49 -18.90 9.78
N GLY A 38 -13.31 -17.64 10.21
CA GLY A 38 -12.36 -16.75 9.55
C GLY A 38 -12.02 -15.50 10.33
N TYR A 39 -11.18 -14.69 9.70
CA TYR A 39 -10.55 -13.50 10.25
C TYR A 39 -10.91 -12.27 9.44
N ALA A 40 -11.13 -11.16 10.13
CA ALA A 40 -11.45 -9.87 9.52
C ALA A 40 -10.51 -8.77 10.02
N GLN A 41 -10.04 -7.92 9.11
CA GLN A 41 -9.25 -6.72 9.45
C GLN A 41 -9.92 -5.48 8.85
N GLN A 42 -10.16 -4.48 9.69
CA GLN A 42 -10.59 -3.16 9.22
C GLN A 42 -9.39 -2.32 8.79
N LEU A 43 -9.59 -1.56 7.72
CA LEU A 43 -8.63 -0.62 7.16
C LEU A 43 -9.26 0.77 7.08
N VAL A 44 -8.43 1.79 7.27
CA VAL A 44 -8.80 3.20 7.10
C VAL A 44 -7.82 3.91 6.19
N ARG A 45 -8.32 4.78 5.34
CA ARG A 45 -7.49 5.67 4.52
C ARG A 45 -8.01 7.10 4.60
N HIS A 46 -7.11 8.06 4.82
CA HIS A 46 -7.45 9.46 4.67
C HIS A 46 -7.25 9.87 3.20
N THR A 47 -8.11 10.77 2.72
CA THR A 47 -8.04 11.31 1.36
C THR A 47 -6.67 11.96 1.07
N LYS A 48 -6.00 12.48 2.10
CA LYS A 48 -4.64 13.05 2.02
C LYS A 48 -3.56 11.99 1.74
N ASP A 49 -3.70 10.77 2.27
CA ASP A 49 -2.75 9.67 2.03
C ASP A 49 -2.84 9.21 0.58
N ARG A 50 -4.04 9.17 -0.01
CA ARG A 50 -4.24 8.87 -1.44
C ARG A 50 -3.48 9.84 -2.35
N LEU A 51 -3.52 11.14 -2.05
CA LEU A 51 -2.81 12.16 -2.81
C LEU A 51 -1.29 12.07 -2.66
N ARG A 52 -0.78 11.70 -1.48
CA ARG A 52 0.66 11.46 -1.28
C ARG A 52 1.18 10.28 -2.10
N VAL A 53 0.45 9.16 -2.10
CA VAL A 53 0.83 7.99 -2.90
C VAL A 53 0.86 8.34 -4.39
N GLN A 54 -0.13 9.10 -4.86
CA GLN A 54 -0.17 9.57 -6.25
C GLN A 54 1.01 10.50 -6.60
N GLN A 55 1.39 11.40 -5.69
CA GLN A 55 2.55 12.28 -5.87
C GLN A 55 3.88 11.50 -5.86
N GLN A 56 4.04 10.51 -4.98
CA GLN A 56 5.22 9.64 -4.97
C GLN A 56 5.34 8.81 -6.25
N GLN A 57 4.25 8.22 -6.74
CA GLN A 57 4.25 7.50 -8.02
C GLN A 57 4.56 8.41 -9.21
N GLN A 58 4.06 9.65 -9.22
CA GLN A 58 4.42 10.61 -10.26
C GLN A 58 5.89 11.06 -10.16
N GLN A 59 6.44 11.27 -8.96
CA GLN A 59 7.86 11.61 -8.80
C GLN A 59 8.79 10.47 -9.21
N GLN A 60 8.46 9.21 -8.89
CA GLN A 60 9.23 8.06 -9.35
C GLN A 60 9.21 7.91 -10.87
N ARG A 61 8.07 8.17 -11.53
CA ARG A 61 7.98 8.18 -13.00
C ARG A 61 8.66 9.38 -13.68
N ARG A 62 8.93 10.45 -12.92
CA ARG A 62 9.53 11.69 -13.44
C ARG A 62 11.04 11.80 -13.22
N GLN A 63 11.70 10.79 -12.66
CA GLN A 63 13.16 10.76 -12.67
C GLN A 63 13.63 10.21 -14.02
N PRO A 64 14.12 11.04 -14.96
CA PRO A 64 14.87 10.50 -16.08
C PRO A 64 16.10 9.81 -15.49
N ALA A 65 16.30 8.53 -15.83
CA ALA A 65 17.53 7.82 -15.53
C ALA A 65 18.70 8.71 -15.97
N LYS A 66 19.45 9.25 -15.01
CA LYS A 66 20.64 10.06 -15.28
C LYS A 66 21.56 9.22 -16.17
N GLN A 67 21.52 9.50 -17.47
CA GLN A 67 22.47 8.95 -18.45
C GLN A 67 23.86 9.32 -17.95
N ARG A 68 24.58 8.33 -17.43
CA ARG A 68 26.02 8.45 -17.17
C ARG A 68 26.68 8.64 -18.53
N ARG A 69 26.95 9.90 -18.89
CA ARG A 69 27.77 10.25 -20.05
C ARG A 69 29.18 9.72 -19.80
N THR A 70 29.51 8.57 -20.37
CA THR A 70 30.88 8.07 -20.45
C THR A 70 31.68 9.08 -21.26
N LYS A 71 32.54 9.85 -20.59
CA LYS A 71 33.62 10.58 -21.25
C LYS A 71 34.75 9.58 -21.52
N TRP A 72 35.00 9.26 -22.78
CA TRP A 72 36.27 8.68 -23.19
C TRP A 72 37.32 9.80 -23.09
N ILE A 73 38.39 9.54 -22.36
CA ILE A 73 39.56 10.42 -22.24
C ILE A 73 40.45 10.17 -23.47
N GLU A 74 41.07 11.26 -23.96
CA GLU A 74 42.02 11.35 -25.07
C GLU A 74 43.21 10.39 -24.98
#